data_AF-A0A3D2L6Z9-F1
#
_entry.id   AF-A0A3D2L6Z9-F1
#
_cell.length_a   1.000
_cell.length_b   1.000
_cell.length_c   1.000
_cell.angle_alpha   90.00
_cell.angle_beta   90.00
_cell.angle_gamma   90.00
#
_symmetry.space_group_name_H-M   'P 1'
#
loop_
_entity.id
_entity.type
_entity.pdbx_description
1 polymer ?
#
loop_
_entity_poly.entity_id
_entity_poly.type
_entity_poly.pdbx_seq_one_letter_code
_entity_poly.pdbx_strand_id
1 'polypeptide(L)' 'HFIGECVDVTGWLGGYNFQWAWASAHAAAML' A
#
# COMPACT_ATOMS: atom_id res chain seq x y z
N HIS A 1 8.48 8.68 4.80
CA HIS A 1 7.28 7.84 4.92
C HIS A 1 7.62 6.46 4.37
N PHE A 2 7.10 5.38 4.97
CA PHE A 2 7.17 4.01 4.42
C PHE A 2 5.82 3.69 3.76
N ILE A 3 5.83 3.04 2.60
CA ILE A 3 4.62 2.73 1.80
C ILE A 3 4.76 1.36 1.12
N GLY A 4 3.64 0.79 0.67
CA GLY A 4 3.63 -0.47 -0.07
C GLY A 4 4.03 -1.68 0.77
N GLU A 5 4.59 -2.69 0.10
CA GLU A 5 4.92 -4.01 0.69
C GLU A 5 6.09 -3.99 1.68
N CYS A 6 6.87 -2.90 1.75
CA CYS A 6 7.91 -2.79 2.78
C CYS A 6 7.33 -2.61 4.19
N VAL A 7 6.05 -2.24 4.28
CA VAL A 7 5.27 -2.21 5.52
C VAL A 7 4.64 -3.59 5.73
N ASP A 8 4.54 -4.02 6.98
CA ASP A 8 3.96 -5.32 7.39
C ASP A 8 2.43 -5.36 7.18
N VAL A 9 2.03 -5.30 5.91
CA VAL A 9 0.65 -5.40 5.45
C VAL A 9 0.66 -6.32 4.24
N THR A 10 0.08 -7.51 4.38
CA THR A 10 -0.05 -8.49 3.31
C THR A 10 -1.52 -8.73 2.97
N GLY A 11 -1.89 -8.44 1.73
CA GLY A 11 -3.21 -8.68 1.17
C GLY A 11 -3.41 -10.12 0.71
N TRP A 12 -4.68 -10.50 0.57
CA TRP A 12 -5.05 -11.80 0.06
C TRP A 12 -4.80 -11.89 -1.46
N LEU A 13 -4.87 -13.09 -2.03
CA LEU A 13 -4.88 -13.23 -3.49
C LEU A 13 -6.10 -12.49 -4.07
N GLY A 14 -5.94 -11.88 -5.25
CA GLY A 14 -6.99 -11.07 -5.89
C GLY A 14 -6.65 -9.59 -6.06
N GLY A 15 -5.37 -9.23 -5.99
CA GLY A 15 -4.90 -7.87 -6.32
C GLY A 15 -4.88 -6.87 -5.15
N TYR A 16 -5.16 -7.32 -3.92
CA TYR A 16 -5.18 -6.46 -2.73
C TYR A 16 -3.82 -5.81 -2.43
N ASN A 17 -2.70 -6.48 -2.73
CA ASN A 17 -1.36 -5.88 -2.58
C ASN A 17 -1.14 -4.68 -3.53
N PHE A 18 -1.66 -4.75 -4.76
CA PHE A 18 -1.59 -3.61 -5.68
C PHE A 18 -2.49 -2.47 -5.19
N GLN A 19 -3.72 -2.76 -4.77
CA GLN A 19 -4.61 -1.75 -4.21
C GLN A 19 -4.01 -1.07 -2.97
N TRP A 20 -3.36 -1.83 -2.07
CA TRP A 20 -2.61 -1.31 -0.92
C TRP A 20 -1.45 -0.41 -1.33
N ALA A 21 -0.65 -0.80 -2.33
CA ALA A 21 0.45 0.01 -2.82
C ALA A 21 -0.03 1.40 -3.31
N TRP A 22 -1.12 1.44 -4.07
CA TRP A 22 -1.70 2.71 -4.55
C TRP A 22 -2.31 3.55 -3.43
N ALA A 23 -3.07 2.93 -2.52
CA ALA A 23 -3.72 3.65 -1.42
C ALA A 23 -2.71 4.25 -0.44
N SER A 24 -1.68 3.48 -0.05
CA SER A 24 -0.62 3.96 0.85
C SER A 24 0.25 5.05 0.22
N ALA A 25 0.56 4.94 -1.08
CA ALA A 25 1.26 6.00 -1.81
C ALA A 25 0.44 7.30 -1.87
N HIS A 26 -0.88 7.20 -2.11
CA HIS A 26 -1.77 8.35 -2.11
C HIS A 26 -1.80 9.04 -0.73
N ALA A 27 -1.96 8.26 0.34
CA ALA A 27 -1.97 8.78 1.71
C ALA A 27 -0.64 9.44 2.10
N ALA A 28 0.50 8.89 1.68
CA ALA A 28 1.81 9.48 1.96
C ALA A 28 2.13 10.73 1.13
N ALA A 29 1.46 10.90 -0.03
CA ALA A 29 1.59 12.09 -0.88
C ALA A 29 0.63 13.22 -0.50
N MET A 30 -0.32 12.96 0.42
CA MET A 30 -1.23 13.96 0.96
C MET A 30 -0.53 14.74 2.09
N LEU A 31 0.20 15.78 1.68
CA LEU A 31 0.93 16.80 2.49
C LEU A 31 1.83 16.27 3.62
#